data_AF-A0A101LIW4-F1
#
_entry.id   AF-A0A101LIW4-F1
#
_cell.length_a   1.000
_cell.length_b   1.000
_cell.length_c   1.000
_cell.angle_alpha   90.00
_cell.angle_beta   90.00
_cell.angle_gamma   90.00
#
_symmetry.space_group_name_H-M   'P 1'
#
loop_
_entity.id
_entity.type
_entity.pdbx_description
1 polymer ?
#
loop_
_entity_poly.entity_id
_entity_poly.type
_entity_poly.pdbx_seq_one_letter_code
_entity_poly.pdbx_strand_id
1 'polypeptide(L)'
;MTTARIMSASADASAPAAVPATPVTAAEASALADMMRAVVTSGHTGFLASVPGAPVAAKTGTAEFGSDNPPKTHAWIVAVHGDLAVAVFVEEGGLGATVSGPLLKEFLTAAG
;
A
#
# COMPACT_ATOMS: atom_id res chain seq x y z
N MET A 1 30.63 -5.77 -4.41
CA MET A 1 29.99 -5.64 -3.09
C MET A 1 29.58 -4.18 -2.95
N THR A 2 28.38 -3.85 -3.41
CA THR A 2 27.89 -2.46 -3.51
C THR A 2 26.95 -2.23 -2.34
N THR A 3 27.40 -1.44 -1.37
CA THR A 3 26.59 -1.02 -0.22
C THR A 3 25.46 -0.13 -0.70
N ALA A 4 24.21 -0.56 -0.53
CA ALA A 4 23.05 0.27 -0.78
C ALA A 4 23.02 1.42 0.25
N ARG A 5 23.09 2.66 -0.24
CA ARG A 5 22.99 3.87 0.57
C ARG A 5 21.51 4.14 0.80
N ILE A 6 21.06 4.04 2.05
CA ILE A 6 19.73 4.53 2.45
C ILE A 6 19.76 6.05 2.29
N MET A 7 18.99 6.58 1.33
CA MET A 7 18.74 8.02 1.24
C MET A 7 17.82 8.42 2.40
N SER A 8 18.28 9.37 3.20
CA SER A 8 17.44 10.05 4.19
C SER A 8 16.56 11.04 3.43
N ALA A 9 15.26 10.76 3.36
CA ALA A 9 14.28 11.71 2.88
C ALA A 9 14.14 12.82 3.93
N SER A 10 14.53 14.05 3.57
CA SER A 10 14.18 15.22 4.36
C SER A 10 12.73 15.56 4.05
N ALA A 11 11.80 15.04 4.85
CA ALA A 11 10.41 15.43 4.75
C ALA A 11 10.29 16.89 5.21
N ASP A 12 9.99 17.79 4.27
CA ASP A 12 9.29 19.03 4.62
C ASP A 12 7.94 18.58 5.19
N ALA A 13 7.85 18.53 6.52
CA ALA A 13 6.65 18.12 7.23
C ALA A 13 5.59 19.20 7.03
N SER A 14 4.81 19.07 5.96
CA SER A 14 3.54 19.75 5.82
C SER A 14 2.71 19.44 7.07
N ALA A 15 2.11 20.47 7.69
CA ALA A 15 1.37 20.35 8.94
C ALA A 15 0.39 19.16 8.87
N PRO A 16 0.22 18.39 9.97
CA PRO A 16 -0.69 17.26 9.97
C PRO A 16 -2.07 17.73 9.50
N ALA A 17 -2.60 17.07 8.47
CA ALA A 17 -3.94 17.35 7.98
C ALA A 17 -4.91 17.30 9.16
N ALA A 18 -5.79 18.29 9.27
CA ALA A 18 -6.81 18.29 10.31
C ALA A 18 -7.60 16.99 10.25
N VAL A 19 -7.68 16.27 11.37
CA VAL A 19 -8.50 15.06 11.45
C VAL A 19 -9.93 15.46 11.09
N PRO A 20 -10.59 14.78 10.12
CA PRO A 20 -11.97 15.05 9.81
C PRO A 20 -12.79 15.04 11.10
N ALA A 21 -13.56 16.10 11.33
CA ALA A 21 -14.34 16.24 12.58
C ALA A 21 -15.34 15.10 12.77
N THR A 22 -15.71 14.41 11.68
CA THR A 22 -16.58 13.24 11.66
C THR A 22 -15.76 12.01 11.25
N PRO A 23 -15.56 11.04 12.17
CA PRO A 23 -14.97 9.75 11.83
C PRO A 23 -15.85 8.96 10.86
N VAL A 24 -15.26 8.01 10.14
CA VAL A 24 -16.03 6.99 9.41
C VAL A 24 -16.90 6.19 10.38
N THR A 25 -18.14 5.92 9.99
CA THR A 25 -19.05 5.09 10.77
C THR A 25 -18.62 3.63 10.72
N ALA A 26 -19.11 2.81 11.66
CA ALA A 26 -18.85 1.37 11.66
C ALA A 26 -19.35 0.68 10.37
N ALA A 27 -20.48 1.15 9.82
CA ALA A 27 -21.03 0.63 8.58
C ALA A 27 -20.14 0.96 7.38
N GLU A 28 -19.65 2.20 7.28
CA GLU A 28 -18.71 2.62 6.24
C GLU A 28 -17.37 1.88 6.35
N ALA A 29 -16.85 1.71 7.57
CA ALA A 29 -15.63 0.96 7.81
C ALA A 29 -15.76 -0.51 7.40
N SER A 30 -16.89 -1.16 7.73
CA SER A 30 -17.18 -2.53 7.31
C SER A 30 -17.26 -2.64 5.79
N ALA A 31 -18.00 -1.74 5.14
CA ALA A 31 -18.12 -1.74 3.69
C ALA A 31 -16.75 -1.51 3.00
N LEU A 32 -15.92 -0.61 3.55
CA LEU A 32 -14.57 -0.37 3.05
C LEU A 32 -13.67 -1.60 3.21
N ALA A 33 -13.74 -2.27 4.37
CA ALA A 33 -12.98 -3.50 4.61
C ALA A 33 -13.37 -4.60 3.61
N ASP A 34 -14.67 -4.77 3.32
CA ASP A 34 -15.16 -5.73 2.33
C ASP A 34 -14.64 -5.40 0.91
N MET A 35 -14.69 -4.13 0.52
CA MET A 35 -14.16 -3.66 -0.76
C MET A 35 -12.64 -3.89 -0.88
N MET A 36 -11.87 -3.61 0.19
CA MET A 36 -10.42 -3.86 0.20
C MET A 36 -10.09 -5.35 0.20
N ARG A 37 -10.91 -6.19 0.84
CA ARG A 37 -10.78 -7.65 0.78
C ARG A 37 -11.03 -8.16 -0.64
N ALA A 38 -11.98 -7.58 -1.35
CA ALA A 38 -12.31 -7.93 -2.74
C ALA A 38 -11.14 -7.67 -3.71
N VAL A 39 -10.31 -6.66 -3.48
CA VAL A 39 -9.09 -6.41 -4.28
C VAL A 39 -8.11 -7.59 -4.21
N VAL A 40 -8.13 -8.34 -3.11
CA VAL A 40 -7.30 -9.54 -2.93
C VAL A 40 -8.03 -10.78 -3.43
N THR A 41 -9.30 -11.00 -3.11
CA THR A 41 -10.00 -12.24 -3.55
C THR A 41 -10.33 -12.27 -5.03
N SER A 42 -10.55 -11.10 -5.64
CA SER A 42 -11.14 -10.97 -6.98
C SER A 42 -10.40 -9.96 -7.86
N GLY A 43 -9.37 -9.30 -7.33
CA GLY A 43 -8.59 -8.30 -8.04
C GLY A 43 -7.16 -8.75 -8.37
N HIS A 44 -6.35 -7.79 -8.80
CA HIS A 44 -4.98 -8.01 -9.29
C HIS A 44 -3.96 -8.25 -8.16
N THR A 45 -4.38 -8.50 -6.91
CA THR A 45 -3.50 -8.79 -5.76
C THR A 45 -3.72 -10.17 -5.15
N GLY A 46 -4.27 -11.13 -5.91
CA GLY A 46 -4.60 -12.48 -5.44
C GLY A 46 -3.47 -13.25 -4.76
N PHE A 47 -2.22 -12.95 -5.09
CA PHE A 47 -1.06 -13.56 -4.44
C PHE A 47 -0.98 -13.26 -2.92
N LEU A 48 -1.58 -12.17 -2.43
CA LEU A 48 -1.65 -11.83 -1.00
C LEU A 48 -2.56 -12.78 -0.20
N ALA A 49 -3.45 -13.54 -0.86
CA ALA A 49 -4.29 -14.54 -0.20
C ALA A 49 -3.48 -15.70 0.41
N SER A 50 -2.21 -15.87 -0.01
CA SER A 50 -1.31 -16.90 0.50
C SER A 50 -0.50 -16.48 1.73
N VAL A 51 -0.65 -15.24 2.21
CA VAL A 51 0.00 -14.77 3.44
C VAL A 51 -0.63 -15.52 4.64
N PRO A 52 0.17 -16.19 5.49
CA PRO A 52 -0.33 -16.86 6.70
C PRO A 52 -0.98 -15.90 7.69
N GLY A 53 -1.82 -16.40 8.61
CA GLY A 53 -2.43 -15.60 9.66
C GLY A 53 -3.77 -14.97 9.24
N ALA A 54 -4.00 -13.72 9.64
CA ALA A 54 -5.25 -13.02 9.36
C ALA A 54 -5.46 -12.77 7.85
N PRO A 55 -6.70 -12.69 7.35
CA PRO A 55 -6.94 -12.31 5.96
C PRO A 55 -6.36 -10.93 5.64
N VAL A 56 -5.62 -10.83 4.53
CA VAL A 56 -5.13 -9.54 4.03
C VAL A 56 -6.24 -8.83 3.25
N ALA A 57 -6.49 -7.57 3.57
CA ALA A 57 -7.26 -6.62 2.78
C ALA A 57 -6.31 -5.54 2.26
N ALA A 58 -6.40 -5.15 0.99
CA ALA A 58 -5.42 -4.24 0.40
C ALA A 58 -6.01 -3.30 -0.65
N LYS A 59 -5.31 -2.21 -0.92
CA LYS A 59 -5.58 -1.34 -2.07
C LYS A 59 -4.28 -0.83 -2.67
N THR A 60 -4.16 -0.95 -3.98
CA THR A 60 -3.03 -0.42 -4.74
C THR A 60 -3.34 0.96 -5.31
N GLY A 61 -2.29 1.69 -5.66
CA GLY A 61 -2.35 2.75 -6.65
C GLY A 61 -1.03 2.94 -7.39
N THR A 62 -1.15 3.74 -8.45
CA THR A 62 -0.07 4.16 -9.33
C THR A 62 -0.27 5.64 -9.59
N ALA A 63 0.71 6.48 -9.27
CA ALA A 63 0.63 7.91 -9.53
C ALA A 63 1.60 8.28 -10.65
N GLU A 64 1.09 8.81 -11.75
CA GLU A 64 1.92 9.33 -12.86
C GLU A 64 2.49 10.70 -12.50
N PHE A 65 3.72 10.99 -12.93
CA PHE A 65 4.38 12.27 -12.70
C PHE A 65 5.41 12.60 -13.79
N GLY A 66 5.83 13.87 -13.83
CA GLY A 66 6.81 14.38 -14.79
C GLY A 66 6.22 14.66 -16.17
N SER A 67 7.08 14.96 -17.14
CA SER A 67 6.72 15.34 -18.52
C SER A 67 7.17 14.32 -19.58
N ASP A 68 7.69 13.18 -19.16
CA ASP A 68 8.12 12.09 -20.06
C ASP A 68 6.90 11.41 -20.73
N ASN A 69 7.12 10.69 -21.84
CA ASN A 69 6.07 9.90 -22.51
C ASN A 69 6.57 8.46 -22.82
N PRO A 70 6.04 7.42 -22.13
CA PRO A 70 5.03 7.50 -21.07
C PRO A 70 5.56 8.21 -19.81
N PRO A 71 4.67 8.78 -18.97
CA PRO A 71 5.09 9.42 -17.73
C PRO A 71 5.73 8.40 -16.79
N LYS A 72 6.62 8.89 -15.92
CA LYS A 72 7.13 8.10 -14.80
C LYS A 72 5.99 7.83 -13.81
N THR A 73 6.16 6.79 -12.98
CA THR A 73 5.14 6.36 -12.03
C THR A 73 5.69 6.19 -10.63
N HIS A 74 4.85 6.39 -9.61
CA HIS A 74 5.07 5.93 -8.25
C HIS A 74 4.10 4.79 -7.94
N ALA A 75 4.62 3.72 -7.34
CA ALA A 75 3.85 2.54 -6.99
C ALA A 75 3.55 2.54 -5.49
N TRP A 76 2.29 2.27 -5.12
CA TRP A 76 1.94 2.09 -3.72
C TRP A 76 0.91 0.99 -3.48
N ILE A 77 0.94 0.44 -2.28
CA ILE A 77 -0.07 -0.45 -1.74
C ILE A 77 -0.23 -0.19 -0.25
N VAL A 78 -1.48 -0.12 0.20
CA VAL A 78 -1.83 -0.12 1.63
C VAL A 78 -2.58 -1.40 1.96
N ALA A 79 -2.38 -1.93 3.16
CA ALA A 79 -3.04 -3.14 3.59
C ALA A 79 -3.32 -3.18 5.08
N VAL A 80 -4.32 -3.99 5.44
CA VAL A 80 -4.66 -4.39 6.80
C VAL A 80 -4.51 -5.90 6.90
N HIS A 81 -3.89 -6.35 8.00
CA HIS A 81 -3.68 -7.75 8.35
C HIS A 81 -3.90 -7.93 9.86
N GLY A 82 -5.12 -8.33 10.25
CA GLY A 82 -5.51 -8.33 11.67
C GLY A 82 -5.63 -6.90 12.20
N ASP A 83 -4.85 -6.57 13.22
CA ASP A 83 -4.74 -5.23 13.80
C ASP A 83 -3.59 -4.39 13.20
N LEU A 84 -2.78 -4.97 12.31
CA LEU A 84 -1.66 -4.30 11.66
C LEU A 84 -2.10 -3.59 10.37
N ALA A 85 -1.75 -2.31 10.25
CA ALA A 85 -1.87 -1.53 9.01
C ALA A 85 -0.48 -1.21 8.44
N VAL A 86 -0.29 -1.40 7.14
CA VAL A 86 0.99 -1.22 6.44
C VAL A 86 0.79 -0.40 5.18
N ALA A 87 1.70 0.53 4.91
CA ALA A 87 1.80 1.25 3.65
C ALA A 87 3.19 1.03 3.04
N VAL A 88 3.23 0.60 1.78
CA VAL A 88 4.46 0.49 0.99
C VAL A 88 4.38 1.49 -0.15
N PHE A 89 5.42 2.31 -0.29
CA PHE A 89 5.56 3.30 -1.34
C PHE A 89 6.92 3.11 -2.01
N VAL A 90 6.94 3.14 -3.34
CA VAL A 90 8.15 3.03 -4.15
C VAL A 90 8.20 4.22 -5.12
N GLU A 91 9.16 5.10 -4.90
CA GLU A 91 9.47 6.19 -5.81
C GLU A 91 9.95 5.66 -7.15
N GLU A 92 9.59 6.36 -8.22
CA GLU A 92 9.82 5.95 -9.62
C GLU A 92 9.52 4.45 -9.88
N GLY A 93 8.54 3.88 -9.18
CA GLY A 93 8.13 2.48 -9.29
C GLY A 93 6.91 2.32 -10.19
N GLY A 94 6.93 1.30 -11.06
CA GLY A 94 5.87 0.96 -12.02
C GLY A 94 4.46 0.83 -11.44
N LEU A 95 3.87 -0.38 -11.46
CA LEU A 95 2.50 -0.58 -10.96
C LEU A 95 2.50 -1.01 -9.49
N GLY A 96 1.56 -0.48 -8.70
CA GLY A 96 1.41 -0.83 -7.27
C GLY A 96 1.31 -2.34 -7.02
N ALA A 97 0.55 -3.06 -7.83
CA ALA A 97 0.38 -4.51 -7.68
C ALA A 97 1.65 -5.31 -7.99
N THR A 98 2.50 -4.83 -8.90
CA THR A 98 3.67 -5.57 -9.39
C THR A 98 4.97 -5.19 -8.69
N VAL A 99 5.07 -3.95 -8.18
CA VAL A 99 6.28 -3.42 -7.53
C VAL A 99 6.12 -3.40 -6.01
N SER A 100 5.14 -2.64 -5.48
CA SER A 100 4.95 -2.54 -4.03
C SER A 100 4.25 -3.77 -3.43
N GLY A 101 3.46 -4.50 -4.22
CA GLY A 101 2.74 -5.70 -3.79
C GLY A 101 3.64 -6.85 -3.29
N PRO A 102 4.67 -7.27 -4.04
CA PRO A 102 5.62 -8.28 -3.56
C PRO A 102 6.35 -7.88 -2.28
N LEU A 103 6.73 -6.61 -2.14
CA LEU A 103 7.38 -6.08 -0.93
C LEU A 103 6.44 -6.18 0.29
N LEU A 104 5.16 -5.83 0.11
CA LEU A 104 4.15 -6.00 1.15
C LEU A 104 4.00 -7.47 1.56
N LYS A 105 3.94 -8.39 0.58
CA LYS A 105 3.82 -9.83 0.86
C LYS A 105 4.98 -10.33 1.70
N GLU A 106 6.20 -9.99 1.32
CA GLU A 106 7.42 -10.35 2.05
C GLU A 106 7.37 -9.84 3.48
N PHE A 107 7.05 -8.55 3.66
CA PHE A 107 6.93 -7.93 4.97
C PHE A 107 5.88 -8.64 5.85
N LEU A 108 4.65 -8.84 5.35
CA LEU A 108 3.58 -9.46 6.13
C LEU A 108 3.89 -10.93 6.46
N THR A 109 4.56 -11.65 5.56
CA THR A 109 4.97 -13.05 5.82
C THR A 109 6.04 -13.13 6.91
N ALA A 110 6.88 -12.10 7.05
CA ALA A 110 7.92 -12.05 8.07
C ALA A 110 7.44 -11.47 9.42
N ALA A 111 6.37 -10.67 9.39
CA ALA A 111 5.81 -10.00 10.58
C ALA A 111 4.80 -10.88 11.35
N GLY A 112 4.23 -11.91 10.71
CA GLY A 112 3.35 -12.91 11.32
C GLY A 112 4.09 -14.17 11.75
#